data_AF-A0AAW9D4E0-F1
#
_entry.id   AF-A0AAW9D4E0-F1
#
_cell.length_a   1.000
_cell.length_b   1.000
_cell.length_c   1.000
_cell.angle_alpha   90.00
_cell.angle_beta   90.00
_cell.angle_gamma   90.00
#
_symmetry.space_group_name_H-M   'P 1'
#
loop_
_entity.id
_entity.type
_entity.pdbx_description
1 polymer ?
#
loop_
_entity_poly.entity_id
_entity_poly.type
_entity_poly.pdbx_seq_one_letter_code
_entity_poly.pdbx_strand_id
1 'polypeptide(L)'
;MSAVTPTRRATPAECAAGTAGAIDATAHAPAAARPDTSANSRAAAAPPAAQDATPTTGVPSPCTNVCRIDAKTGWCEGCRRTRDEIAGWRKLDDDAKRAVLARIAARQAA
;
A
#
# COMPACT_ATOMS: atom_id res chain seq x y z
N MET A 1 -14.66 -24.21 -51.19
CA MET A 1 -15.83 -23.30 -51.21
C MET A 1 -15.68 -22.30 -50.07
N SER A 2 -14.77 -21.34 -50.25
CA SER A 2 -14.48 -20.30 -49.26
C SER A 2 -15.10 -18.99 -49.77
N ALA A 3 -16.15 -18.53 -49.11
CA ALA A 3 -16.75 -17.24 -49.39
C ALA A 3 -15.82 -16.14 -48.86
N VAL A 4 -15.22 -15.39 -49.78
CA VAL A 4 -14.45 -14.18 -49.50
C VAL A 4 -15.44 -13.04 -49.18
N THR A 5 -15.39 -12.51 -47.97
CA THR A 5 -16.20 -11.35 -47.58
C THR A 5 -15.57 -10.06 -48.16
N PRO A 6 -16.34 -9.14 -48.76
CA PRO A 6 -15.79 -7.90 -49.27
C PRO A 6 -15.41 -6.92 -48.14
N THR A 7 -14.19 -6.40 -48.21
CA THR A 7 -13.72 -5.23 -47.43
C THR A 7 -14.59 -4.02 -47.77
N ARG A 8 -15.51 -3.67 -46.87
CA ARG A 8 -16.35 -2.48 -47.01
C ARG A 8 -15.51 -1.24 -46.64
N ARG A 9 -15.27 -0.39 -47.63
CA ARG A 9 -14.57 0.89 -47.53
C ARG A 9 -15.45 1.89 -46.76
N ALA A 10 -14.99 2.37 -45.61
CA ALA A 10 -15.70 3.38 -44.81
C ALA A 10 -15.65 4.75 -45.51
N THR A 11 -16.82 5.36 -45.72
CA THR A 11 -17.01 6.73 -46.24
C THR A 11 -16.87 7.77 -45.11
N PRO A 12 -16.36 8.98 -45.40
CA PRO A 12 -16.07 10.02 -44.39
C PRO A 12 -17.30 10.70 -43.75
N ALA A 13 -18.52 10.22 -44.01
CA ALA A 13 -19.77 10.86 -43.56
C ALA A 13 -20.32 10.34 -42.21
N GLU A 14 -19.82 9.22 -41.69
CA GLU A 14 -20.32 8.65 -40.41
C GLU A 14 -19.61 9.19 -39.15
N CYS A 15 -18.65 10.11 -39.28
CA CYS A 15 -17.91 10.66 -38.13
C CYS A 15 -18.62 11.80 -37.35
N ALA A 16 -19.87 12.15 -37.66
CA ALA A 16 -20.50 13.38 -37.15
C ALA A 16 -21.73 13.17 -36.24
N ALA A 17 -21.87 12.02 -35.56
CA ALA A 17 -22.94 11.80 -34.58
C ALA A 17 -22.43 11.09 -33.32
N GLY A 18 -21.60 11.79 -32.54
CA GLY A 18 -21.21 11.41 -31.20
C GLY A 18 -21.20 12.65 -30.32
N THR A 19 -22.38 13.02 -29.82
CA THR A 19 -22.61 14.21 -29.01
C THR A 19 -21.74 14.17 -27.77
N ALA A 20 -20.70 15.01 -27.77
CA ALA A 20 -19.95 15.36 -26.57
C ALA A 20 -20.92 15.98 -25.57
N GLY A 21 -21.24 15.23 -24.51
CA GLY A 21 -21.97 15.74 -23.36
C GLY A 21 -21.17 16.89 -22.75
N ALA A 22 -21.80 18.06 -22.74
CA ALA A 22 -21.32 19.26 -22.08
C ALA A 22 -21.07 18.97 -20.59
N ILE A 23 -19.81 19.06 -20.17
CA ILE A 23 -19.49 19.37 -18.78
C ILE A 23 -19.26 20.87 -18.71
N ASP A 24 -20.20 21.55 -18.06
CA ASP A 24 -20.19 22.98 -17.83
C ASP A 24 -18.92 23.43 -17.10
N ALA A 25 -18.31 24.47 -17.63
CA ALA A 25 -17.05 25.05 -17.20
C ALA A 25 -17.26 25.87 -15.91
N THR A 26 -17.26 25.19 -14.75
CA THR A 26 -16.99 25.88 -13.48
C THR A 26 -15.48 26.02 -13.26
N ALA A 27 -15.00 27.20 -13.64
CA ALA A 27 -13.86 27.96 -13.11
C ALA A 27 -12.63 27.22 -12.55
N HIS A 28 -11.51 27.39 -13.26
CA HIS A 28 -10.13 27.20 -12.82
C HIS A 28 -9.77 28.20 -11.70
N ALA A 29 -9.81 27.76 -10.43
CA ALA A 29 -9.24 28.51 -9.30
C ALA A 29 -7.73 28.20 -9.18
N PRO A 30 -6.86 29.22 -8.97
CA PRO A 30 -5.41 29.03 -9.08
C PRO A 30 -4.80 28.30 -7.87
N ALA A 31 -3.70 27.61 -8.18
CA ALA A 31 -2.90 26.78 -7.31
C ALA A 31 -2.54 27.45 -5.96
N ALA A 32 -3.21 27.01 -4.90
CA ALA A 32 -2.69 27.06 -3.55
C ALA A 32 -2.49 25.61 -3.08
N ALA A 33 -1.21 25.24 -2.93
CA ALA A 33 -0.66 24.06 -2.26
C ALA A 33 -1.66 22.96 -1.87
N ARG A 34 -1.62 21.81 -2.54
CA ARG A 34 -2.19 20.58 -1.97
C ARG A 34 -1.27 20.16 -0.82
N PRO A 35 -1.67 20.23 0.46
CA PRO A 35 -0.84 19.66 1.51
C PRO A 35 -0.84 18.15 1.35
N ASP A 36 0.35 17.60 1.12
CA ASP A 36 0.65 16.19 1.27
C ASP A 36 0.21 15.77 2.68
N THR A 37 -1.01 15.23 2.79
CA THR A 37 -1.50 14.64 4.03
C THR A 37 -1.08 13.18 4.05
N SER A 38 0.21 12.92 3.84
CA SER A 38 0.91 11.82 4.51
C SER A 38 1.20 12.23 5.97
N ALA A 39 0.23 12.87 6.62
CA ALA A 39 0.38 13.44 7.94
C ALA A 39 -0.18 12.43 8.95
N ASN A 40 0.68 11.47 9.24
CA ASN A 40 0.86 10.93 10.57
C ASN A 40 1.10 12.07 11.60
N SER A 41 0.12 12.96 11.81
CA SER A 41 0.31 14.21 12.55
C SER A 41 -0.99 14.75 13.18
N ARG A 42 -1.76 13.90 13.87
CA ARG A 42 -2.71 14.30 14.94
C ARG A 42 -2.94 13.18 15.96
N ALA A 43 -1.86 12.63 16.52
CA ALA A 43 -2.01 11.73 17.67
C ALA A 43 -0.83 11.90 18.63
N ALA A 44 -0.94 12.89 19.51
CA ALA A 44 -0.19 12.92 20.75
C ALA A 44 -1.20 12.96 21.91
N ALA A 45 -0.91 12.11 22.91
CA ALA A 45 -1.56 11.93 24.22
C ALA A 45 -2.68 10.88 24.33
N ALA A 46 -2.28 9.62 24.52
CA ALA A 46 -3.03 8.61 25.29
C ALA A 46 -2.02 7.71 26.06
N PRO A 47 -2.34 7.21 27.27
CA PRO A 47 -1.39 6.70 28.28
C PRO A 47 -0.62 5.41 27.89
N PRO A 48 0.50 5.07 28.57
CA PRO A 48 1.27 3.86 28.30
C PRO A 48 0.77 2.65 29.11
N ALA A 49 -0.39 2.08 28.75
CA ALA A 49 -0.84 0.73 29.14
C ALA A 49 -2.25 0.46 28.61
N ALA A 50 -2.57 -0.80 28.36
CA ALA A 50 -3.82 -1.32 27.75
C ALA A 50 -3.85 -1.13 26.22
N GLN A 51 -3.06 -1.87 25.44
CA GLN A 51 -3.24 -3.31 25.20
C GLN A 51 -4.69 -3.67 24.90
N ASP A 52 -5.12 -3.36 23.67
CA ASP A 52 -6.26 -4.02 23.02
C ASP A 52 -5.84 -5.46 22.71
N ALA A 53 -5.93 -6.31 23.74
CA ALA A 53 -5.75 -7.74 23.63
C ALA A 53 -7.07 -8.36 23.14
N THR A 54 -7.51 -7.97 21.94
CA THR A 54 -8.43 -8.83 21.21
C THR A 54 -7.58 -10.00 20.68
N PRO A 55 -7.77 -11.25 21.14
CA PRO A 55 -7.02 -12.39 20.63
C PRO A 55 -7.47 -12.64 19.19
N THR A 56 -6.90 -11.87 18.27
CA THR A 56 -6.93 -12.17 16.86
C THR A 56 -6.27 -13.52 16.72
N THR A 57 -7.00 -14.50 16.20
CA THR A 57 -6.58 -15.89 15.95
C THR A 57 -5.49 -15.98 14.86
N GLY A 58 -4.44 -15.16 14.98
CA GLY A 58 -3.36 -15.01 14.01
C GLY A 58 -2.10 -14.46 14.67
N VAL A 59 -0.96 -14.70 14.06
CA VAL A 59 0.34 -14.35 14.66
C VAL A 59 0.51 -12.83 14.78
N PRO A 60 0.78 -12.28 15.99
CA PRO A 60 0.89 -10.85 16.19
C PRO A 60 2.09 -10.26 15.46
N SER A 61 1.92 -9.07 14.90
CA SER A 61 2.98 -8.33 14.23
C SER A 61 3.89 -7.62 15.25
N PRO A 62 5.22 -7.75 15.17
CA PRO A 62 6.16 -7.11 16.09
C PRO A 62 6.43 -5.63 15.74
N CYS A 63 5.50 -4.96 15.04
CA CYS A 63 5.70 -3.62 14.50
C CYS A 63 5.50 -2.54 15.58
N THR A 64 6.50 -1.69 15.78
CA THR A 64 6.44 -0.54 16.70
C THR A 64 6.13 0.78 15.98
N ASN A 65 5.66 0.70 14.72
CA ASN A 65 5.44 1.85 13.84
C ASN A 65 6.71 2.68 13.53
N VAL A 66 7.90 2.15 13.86
CA VAL A 66 9.20 2.71 13.48
C VAL A 66 9.75 1.88 12.31
N CYS A 67 9.89 2.53 11.15
CA CYS A 67 10.46 1.91 9.95
C CYS A 67 11.75 2.62 9.56
N ARG A 68 12.83 2.36 10.31
CA ARG A 68 14.19 2.76 9.94
C ARG A 68 15.06 1.51 9.85
N ILE A 69 15.74 1.32 8.72
CA ILE A 69 16.71 0.24 8.53
C ILE A 69 18.08 0.75 8.95
N ASP A 70 18.70 0.07 9.91
CA ASP A 70 20.10 0.30 10.25
C ASP A 70 20.99 -0.24 9.12
N ALA A 71 21.88 0.60 8.59
CA ALA A 71 22.73 0.25 7.46
C ALA A 71 23.83 -0.76 7.82
N LYS A 72 24.16 -0.91 9.10
CA LYS A 72 25.22 -1.82 9.56
C LYS A 72 24.73 -3.25 9.71
N THR A 73 23.55 -3.42 10.28
CA THR A 73 22.92 -4.72 10.56
C THR A 73 21.94 -5.15 9.46
N GLY A 74 21.42 -4.20 8.69
CA GLY A 74 20.36 -4.44 7.70
C GLY A 74 18.99 -4.73 8.34
N TRP A 75 18.83 -4.43 9.63
CA TRP A 75 17.60 -4.69 10.38
C TRP A 75 16.85 -3.39 10.69
N CYS A 76 15.54 -3.52 10.87
CA CYS A 76 14.72 -2.41 11.31
C CYS A 76 14.99 -2.09 12.80
N GLU A 77 15.29 -0.84 13.12
CA GLU A 77 15.56 -0.41 14.51
C GLU A 77 14.38 -0.65 15.45
N GLY A 78 13.14 -0.60 14.93
CA GLY A 78 11.93 -0.82 15.71
C GLY A 78 11.61 -2.31 15.92
N CYS A 79 11.40 -3.04 14.81
CA CYS A 79 10.91 -4.42 14.85
C CYS A 79 11.99 -5.49 14.65
N ARG A 80 13.25 -5.10 14.41
CA ARG A 80 14.42 -5.96 14.12
C ARG A 80 14.23 -7.00 13.01
N ARG A 81 13.26 -6.76 12.12
CA ARG A 81 13.07 -7.50 10.86
C ARG A 81 13.93 -6.92 9.75
N THR A 82 14.26 -7.74 8.78
CA THR A 82 14.86 -7.28 7.52
C THR A 82 13.80 -6.64 6.62
N ARG A 83 14.25 -5.85 5.64
CA ARG A 83 13.35 -5.22 4.65
C ARG A 83 12.50 -6.24 3.88
N ASP A 84 13.06 -7.42 3.60
CA ASP A 84 12.38 -8.49 2.89
C ASP A 84 11.28 -9.15 3.76
N GLU A 85 11.60 -9.43 5.03
CA GLU A 85 10.65 -9.95 6.02
C GLU A 85 9.46 -8.99 6.23
N ILE A 86 9.71 -7.67 6.17
CA ILE A 86 8.66 -6.64 6.27
C ILE A 86 7.76 -6.65 5.03
N ALA A 87 8.35 -6.68 3.83
CA ALA A 87 7.61 -6.67 2.58
C ALA A 87 6.76 -7.94 2.38
N GLY A 88 7.27 -9.09 2.83
CA GLY A 88 6.59 -10.38 2.73
C GLY A 88 5.56 -10.66 3.82
N TRP A 89 5.55 -9.91 4.92
CA TRP A 89 4.83 -10.28 6.15
C TRP A 89 3.36 -10.69 5.96
N ARG A 90 2.60 -9.93 5.15
CA ARG A 90 1.18 -10.20 4.90
C ARG A 90 0.94 -11.50 4.12
N LYS A 91 1.95 -11.99 3.39
CA LYS A 91 1.88 -13.19 2.55
C LYS A 91 2.38 -14.44 3.28
N LEU A 92 3.03 -14.29 4.44
CA LEU A 92 3.54 -15.41 5.22
C LEU A 92 2.40 -16.12 5.95
N ASP A 93 2.44 -17.45 5.96
CA ASP A 93 1.62 -18.29 6.83
C ASP A 93 2.00 -18.11 8.30
N ASP A 94 1.12 -18.49 9.21
CA ASP A 94 1.35 -18.32 10.65
C ASP A 94 2.61 -19.06 11.13
N ASP A 95 2.95 -20.20 10.53
CA ASP A 95 4.18 -20.90 10.87
C ASP A 95 5.44 -20.11 10.48
N ALA A 96 5.46 -19.60 9.25
CA ALA A 96 6.55 -18.76 8.78
C ALA A 96 6.64 -17.45 9.59
N LYS A 97 5.51 -16.85 9.97
CA LYS A 97 5.48 -15.68 10.85
C LYS A 97 6.08 -15.99 12.22
N ARG A 98 5.74 -17.14 12.83
CA ARG A 98 6.34 -17.58 14.11
C ARG A 98 7.85 -17.80 13.99
N ALA A 99 8.30 -18.40 12.89
CA ALA A 99 9.74 -18.59 12.64
C ALA A 99 10.48 -17.25 12.53
N VAL A 100 9.90 -16.25 11.87
CA VAL A 100 10.44 -14.88 11.82
C VAL A 100 10.48 -14.25 13.21
N LEU A 101 9.43 -14.40 14.01
CA LEU A 101 9.40 -13.91 15.39
C LEU A 101 10.49 -14.54 16.27
N ALA A 102 10.71 -15.84 16.16
CA ALA A 102 11.77 -16.54 16.88
C ALA A 102 13.17 -16.02 16.49
N ARG A 103 13.39 -15.77 15.18
CA ARG A 103 14.63 -15.15 14.71
C ARG A 103 14.82 -13.74 15.27
N ILE A 104 13.77 -12.93 15.32
CA ILE A 104 13.82 -11.59 15.93
C ILE A 104 14.20 -11.70 17.41
N ALA A 105 13.57 -12.59 18.17
CA ALA A 105 13.87 -12.78 19.58
C ALA A 105 15.34 -13.17 19.81
N ALA A 106 15.90 -14.05 18.96
CA ALA A 106 17.31 -14.40 19.01
C ALA A 106 18.23 -13.20 18.71
N ARG A 107 17.90 -12.38 17.69
CA ARG A 107 18.59 -11.10 17.40
C ARG A 107 18.42 -10.08 18.52
N GLN A 108 17.40 -10.24 19.36
CA GLN A 108 17.11 -9.34 20.46
C GLN A 108 17.94 -9.60 21.71
N ALA A 109 18.28 -10.87 21.92
CA ALA A 109 19.03 -11.36 23.07
C ALA A 109 20.57 -11.36 22.88
N ALA A 110 21.05 -11.14 21.65
CA ALA A 110 22.46 -10.99 21.31
C ALA A 110 22.89 -9.51 21.41
#